data_AF-A0AA86P3E8-F1
#
_entry.id   AF-A0AA86P3E8-F1
#
_cell.length_a   1.000
_cell.length_b   1.000
_cell.length_c   1.000
_cell.angle_alpha   90.00
_cell.angle_beta   90.00
_cell.angle_gamma   90.00
#
_symmetry.space_group_name_H-M   'P 1'
#
loop_
_entity.id
_entity.type
_entity.pdbx_description
1 polymer ?
#
loop_
_entity_poly.entity_id
_entity_poly.type
_entity_poly.pdbx_seq_one_letter_code
_entity_poly.pdbx_strand_id
1 'polypeptide(L)'
;MILLIFCLTEQNNENNSNQDDIKQQITPFDAVLSLGAWCQVGSVIKNKSLQLIESPFNNFGFQIWENVIDILKYRFKNYWNISNLYIGQPITEHSCKYNDMRQIYQVYDSYYTGYSNHHFDVSDNSQTNLTTYTSFKTRQKLLIDVFLKQCQVMNNTCFVLKAMSTKTETQVLWCPSQL
;
A
#
# COMPACT_ATOMS: atom_id res chain seq x y z
N MET A 1 15.66 4.09 13.31
CA MET A 1 14.63 4.67 12.43
C MET A 1 13.32 4.67 13.20
N ILE A 2 12.70 5.83 13.43
CA ILE A 2 11.39 5.87 14.09
C ILE A 2 10.34 5.70 12.99
N LEU A 3 9.47 4.71 13.14
CA LEU A 3 8.41 4.35 12.21
C LEU A 3 7.09 4.91 12.76
N LEU A 4 6.67 6.08 12.28
CA LEU A 4 5.42 6.69 12.70
C LEU A 4 4.33 6.31 11.69
N ILE A 5 3.32 5.53 12.11
CA ILE A 5 2.22 5.10 11.23
C ILE A 5 0.96 5.89 11.59
N PHE A 6 0.42 6.61 10.61
CA PHE A 6 -0.84 7.34 10.75
C PHE A 6 -1.95 6.61 9.99
N CYS A 7 -3.04 6.29 10.69
CA CYS A 7 -4.30 5.90 10.06
C CYS A 7 -5.09 7.15 9.70
N LEU A 8 -5.42 7.33 8.42
CA LEU A 8 -6.40 8.32 7.99
C LEU A 8 -7.78 7.66 7.95
N THR A 9 -8.73 8.16 8.73
CA THR A 9 -10.15 7.83 8.58
C THR A 9 -10.85 8.85 7.69
N GLU A 10 -11.83 8.38 6.91
CA GLU A 10 -12.80 9.28 6.27
C GLU A 10 -13.69 9.86 7.37
N GLN A 11 -13.40 11.08 7.81
CA GLN A 11 -14.44 11.88 8.44
C GLN A 11 -15.37 12.33 7.32
N ASN A 12 -16.58 11.78 7.30
CA ASN A 12 -17.70 12.38 6.58
C ASN A 12 -17.77 13.85 7.00
N ASN A 13 -17.81 14.73 6.00
CA ASN A 13 -18.00 16.16 6.18
C ASN A 13 -19.23 16.40 7.06
N GLU A 14 -19.00 16.70 8.34
CA GLU A 14 -19.87 17.51 9.19
C GLU A 14 -19.07 17.86 10.45
N ASN A 15 -18.67 19.13 10.53
CA ASN A 15 -18.00 19.86 11.63
C ASN A 15 -16.48 20.08 11.52
N ASN A 16 -16.17 21.33 11.11
CA ASN A 16 -14.86 21.99 11.04
C ASN A 16 -14.21 22.20 12.43
N SER A 17 -13.75 21.16 13.13
CA SER A 17 -12.98 21.42 14.36
C SER A 17 -11.78 20.51 14.66
N ASN A 18 -11.50 19.47 13.87
CA ASN A 18 -10.38 18.54 14.17
C ASN A 18 -9.27 18.51 13.11
N GLN A 19 -9.32 19.40 12.10
CA GLN A 19 -8.37 19.40 10.99
C GLN A 19 -7.04 20.11 11.30
N ASP A 20 -7.00 20.91 12.37
CA ASP A 20 -5.81 21.64 12.82
C ASP A 20 -4.93 20.86 13.82
N ASP A 21 -5.43 19.78 14.43
CA ASP A 21 -4.65 18.98 15.38
C ASP A 21 -3.55 18.14 14.72
N ILE A 22 -3.67 17.82 13.42
CA ILE A 22 -2.62 17.13 12.66
C ILE A 22 -1.40 18.05 12.42
N LYS A 23 -1.55 19.37 12.55
CA LYS A 23 -0.44 20.32 12.35
C LYS A 23 0.50 20.41 13.55
N GLN A 24 0.10 20.00 14.77
CA GLN A 24 0.83 20.38 15.98
C GLN A 24 1.85 19.36 16.53
N GLN A 25 2.00 18.17 15.94
CA GLN A 25 2.96 17.17 16.46
C GLN A 25 3.73 16.37 15.40
N ILE A 26 3.85 16.90 14.19
CA ILE A 26 4.67 16.26 13.17
C ILE A 26 6.09 16.83 13.24
N THR A 27 6.99 16.13 13.95
CA THR A 27 8.43 16.18 13.64
C THR A 27 8.61 16.07 12.13
N PRO A 28 9.51 16.84 11.47
CA PRO A 28 9.68 16.76 10.02
C PRO A 28 10.00 15.31 9.64
N PHE A 29 9.11 14.71 8.85
CA PHE A 29 9.32 13.40 8.26
C PHE A 29 10.19 13.56 7.02
N ASP A 30 11.15 12.66 6.83
CA ASP A 30 11.96 12.58 5.62
C ASP A 30 11.13 12.05 4.44
N ALA A 31 10.10 11.24 4.70
CA ALA A 31 9.19 10.75 3.68
C ALA A 31 7.83 10.28 4.23
N VAL A 32 6.85 10.22 3.33
CA VAL A 32 5.56 9.60 3.56
C VAL A 32 5.33 8.45 2.59
N LEU A 33 5.09 7.26 3.13
CA LEU A 33 4.86 6.04 2.39
C LEU A 33 3.40 5.61 2.46
N SER A 34 2.76 5.48 1.30
CA SER A 34 1.43 4.85 1.25
C SER A 34 1.56 3.33 1.35
N LEU A 35 0.77 2.71 2.23
CA LEU A 35 0.76 1.26 2.45
C LEU A 35 -0.44 0.54 1.81
N GLY A 36 -1.18 1.17 0.90
CA GLY A 36 -2.40 0.52 0.38
C GLY A 36 -3.04 1.13 -0.87
N ALA A 37 -4.17 0.50 -1.24
CA ALA A 37 -4.77 0.41 -2.56
C ALA A 37 -5.25 1.71 -3.25
N TRP A 38 -5.07 2.90 -2.68
CA TRP A 38 -5.78 4.06 -3.21
C TRP A 38 -4.88 5.18 -3.73
N CYS A 39 -5.08 5.47 -5.01
CA CYS A 39 -4.66 6.69 -5.70
C CYS A 39 -5.00 7.98 -4.92
N GLN A 40 -6.07 7.95 -4.09
CA GLN A 40 -6.46 9.06 -3.23
C GLN A 40 -5.41 9.39 -2.16
N VAL A 41 -4.68 8.40 -1.62
CA VAL A 41 -3.60 8.65 -0.64
C VAL A 41 -2.46 9.42 -1.31
N GLY A 42 -2.11 9.06 -2.54
CA GLY A 42 -1.15 9.81 -3.35
C GLY A 42 -1.57 11.28 -3.58
N SER A 43 -2.85 11.52 -3.86
CA SER A 43 -3.40 12.88 -4.00
C SER A 43 -3.34 13.68 -2.70
N VAL A 44 -3.66 13.06 -1.55
CA VAL A 44 -3.59 13.72 -0.24
C VAL A 44 -2.14 14.07 0.12
N ILE A 45 -1.20 13.15 -0.11
CA ILE A 45 0.24 13.37 0.13
C ILE A 45 0.76 14.52 -0.73
N LYS A 46 0.39 14.54 -2.03
CA LYS A 46 0.77 15.61 -2.96
C LYS A 46 0.21 16.97 -2.53
N ASN A 47 -1.06 17.03 -2.13
CA ASN A 47 -1.68 18.28 -1.65
C ASN A 47 -1.03 18.83 -0.38
N LYS A 48 -0.36 17.98 0.40
CA LYS A 48 0.37 18.38 1.61
C LYS A 48 1.86 18.67 1.37
N SER A 49 2.31 18.68 0.11
CA SER A 49 3.74 18.85 -0.26
C SER A 49 4.67 17.84 0.41
N LEU A 50 4.14 16.65 0.72
CA LEU A 50 4.93 15.57 1.30
C LEU A 50 5.56 14.76 0.18
N GLN A 51 6.82 14.34 0.36
CA GLN A 51 7.49 13.50 -0.61
C GLN A 51 6.82 12.12 -0.64
N LEU A 52 6.11 11.84 -1.75
CA LEU A 52 5.57 10.52 -2.03
C LEU A 52 6.70 9.64 -2.54
N ILE A 53 6.98 8.56 -1.80
CA ILE A 53 7.84 7.49 -2.29
C ILE A 53 6.93 6.38 -2.83
N GLU A 54 7.21 5.91 -4.05
CA GLU A 54 6.54 4.72 -4.57
C GLU A 54 6.86 3.53 -3.68
N SER A 55 5.82 2.91 -3.13
CA SER A 55 5.96 1.74 -2.27
C SER A 55 5.59 0.47 -3.05
N PRO A 56 6.16 -0.69 -2.67
CA PRO A 56 5.75 -1.97 -3.23
C PRO A 56 4.30 -2.36 -2.85
N PHE A 57 3.67 -1.59 -1.96
CA PHE A 57 2.29 -1.78 -1.49
C PHE A 57 1.26 -0.97 -2.29
N ASN A 58 1.71 -0.13 -3.22
CA ASN A 58 0.82 0.62 -4.11
C ASN A 58 -0.07 -0.36 -4.90
N ASN A 59 -1.37 -0.06 -5.00
CA ASN A 59 -2.37 -0.90 -5.68
C ASN A 59 -2.57 -2.31 -5.07
N PHE A 60 -2.21 -2.47 -3.80
CA PHE A 60 -2.53 -3.66 -3.01
C PHE A 60 -3.46 -3.30 -1.85
N GLY A 61 -4.44 -4.15 -1.62
CA GLY A 61 -5.28 -4.09 -0.43
C GLY A 61 -4.78 -5.05 0.63
N PHE A 62 -4.71 -4.57 1.87
CA PHE A 62 -4.46 -5.38 3.06
C PHE A 62 -5.61 -5.18 4.03
N GLN A 63 -6.14 -6.29 4.57
CA GLN A 63 -7.29 -6.23 5.47
C GLN A 63 -6.92 -5.74 6.87
N ILE A 64 -5.73 -6.14 7.34
CA ILE A 64 -5.21 -5.81 8.67
C ILE A 64 -3.78 -5.31 8.55
N TRP A 65 -3.38 -4.47 9.50
CA TRP A 65 -2.10 -3.76 9.44
C TRP A 65 -0.93 -4.69 9.78
N GLU A 66 -1.18 -5.70 10.62
CA GLU A 66 -0.20 -6.71 11.05
C GLU A 66 0.45 -7.40 9.85
N ASN A 67 -0.32 -7.59 8.76
CA ASN A 67 0.20 -8.17 7.53
C ASN A 67 1.30 -7.32 6.89
N VAL A 68 1.13 -6.00 6.89
CA VAL A 68 2.12 -5.08 6.33
C VAL A 68 3.36 -5.04 7.21
N ILE A 69 3.18 -5.11 8.55
CA ILE A 69 4.32 -5.32 9.43
C ILE A 69 5.07 -6.60 9.09
N ASP A 70 4.36 -7.71 8.95
CA ASP A 70 5.05 -8.98 8.77
C ASP A 70 5.80 -8.97 7.43
N ILE A 71 5.28 -8.31 6.40
CA ILE A 71 6.01 -8.08 5.15
C ILE A 71 7.31 -7.31 5.41
N LEU A 72 7.24 -6.19 6.14
CA LEU A 72 8.42 -5.35 6.43
C LEU A 72 9.43 -6.08 7.32
N LYS A 73 8.96 -6.70 8.40
CA LYS A 73 9.74 -7.46 9.39
C LYS A 73 10.48 -8.63 8.74
N TYR A 74 9.82 -9.34 7.82
CA TYR A 74 10.43 -10.46 7.10
C TYR A 74 11.02 -10.04 5.75
N ARG A 75 11.25 -8.74 5.51
CA ARG A 75 11.90 -8.21 4.30
C ARG A 75 11.32 -8.76 3.00
N PHE A 76 9.98 -8.77 2.91
CA PHE A 76 9.24 -9.26 1.75
C PHE A 76 9.45 -10.75 1.43
N LYS A 77 9.95 -11.56 2.38
CA LYS A 77 10.03 -13.01 2.24
C LYS A 77 8.63 -13.57 1.98
N ASN A 78 8.46 -14.36 0.91
CA ASN A 78 7.15 -14.90 0.48
C ASN A 78 6.13 -13.87 -0.04
N TYR A 79 6.46 -12.58 -0.10
CA TYR A 79 5.54 -11.54 -0.55
C TYR A 79 5.20 -11.75 -2.03
N TRP A 80 3.93 -11.99 -2.35
CA TRP A 80 3.51 -12.43 -3.69
C TRP A 80 4.37 -13.59 -4.18
N ASN A 81 4.38 -14.71 -3.46
CA ASN A 81 4.90 -15.97 -3.99
C ASN A 81 3.76 -16.68 -4.72
N ILE A 82 4.02 -17.17 -5.94
CA ILE A 82 2.97 -17.76 -6.80
C ILE A 82 2.27 -18.93 -6.12
N SER A 83 3.00 -19.70 -5.30
CA SER A 83 2.45 -20.84 -4.55
C SER A 83 1.41 -20.44 -3.50
N ASN A 84 1.40 -19.17 -3.10
CA ASN A 84 0.50 -18.64 -2.07
C ASN A 84 -0.70 -17.90 -2.70
N LEU A 85 -0.77 -17.82 -4.03
CA LEU A 85 -1.78 -17.02 -4.72
C LEU A 85 -3.04 -17.80 -5.01
N TYR A 86 -4.16 -17.10 -4.86
CA TYR A 86 -5.48 -17.56 -5.30
C TYR A 86 -6.05 -16.56 -6.31
N ILE A 87 -6.57 -17.05 -7.43
CA ILE A 87 -7.19 -16.24 -8.48
C ILE A 87 -8.70 -16.21 -8.23
N GLY A 88 -9.22 -15.04 -7.90
CA GLY A 88 -10.64 -14.80 -7.67
C GLY A 88 -11.45 -14.72 -8.95
N GLN A 89 -12.70 -14.29 -8.78
CA GLN A 89 -13.58 -13.99 -9.90
C GLN A 89 -13.12 -12.71 -10.62
N PRO A 90 -13.40 -12.58 -11.92
CA PRO A 90 -13.15 -11.35 -12.63
C PRO A 90 -14.06 -10.23 -12.07
N ILE A 91 -13.51 -9.03 -11.99
CA ILE A 91 -14.22 -7.82 -11.58
C ILE A 91 -14.02 -6.72 -12.63
N THR A 92 -15.00 -5.82 -12.73
CA THR A 92 -14.87 -4.59 -13.51
C THR A 92 -14.13 -3.54 -12.70
N GLU A 93 -12.97 -3.12 -13.17
CA GLU A 93 -12.27 -1.96 -12.63
C GLU A 93 -12.60 -0.72 -13.47
N HIS A 94 -13.01 0.35 -12.81
CA HIS A 94 -13.22 1.65 -13.42
C HIS A 94 -11.98 2.52 -13.25
N SER A 95 -11.31 2.85 -14.36
CA SER A 95 -10.29 3.89 -14.35
C SER A 95 -10.97 5.25 -14.31
N CYS A 96 -10.71 6.03 -13.25
CA CYS A 96 -11.20 7.41 -13.15
C CYS A 96 -10.68 8.29 -14.31
N LYS A 97 -9.56 7.90 -14.93
CA LYS A 97 -8.99 8.58 -16.08
C LYS A 97 -9.60 7.97 -17.34
N TYR A 98 -10.40 8.77 -18.05
CA TYR A 98 -11.04 8.44 -19.34
C TYR A 98 -12.31 7.55 -19.32
N ASN A 99 -12.90 7.30 -18.15
CA ASN A 99 -14.09 6.43 -18.04
C ASN A 99 -13.86 5.02 -18.60
N ASP A 100 -12.60 4.59 -18.60
CA ASP A 100 -12.21 3.31 -19.17
C ASP A 100 -12.58 2.18 -18.20
N MET A 101 -13.05 1.07 -18.76
CA MET A 101 -13.48 -0.10 -18.02
C MET A 101 -12.66 -1.28 -18.47
N ARG A 102 -11.98 -1.93 -17.53
CA ARG A 102 -11.26 -3.17 -17.80
C ARG A 102 -11.72 -4.29 -16.87
N GLN A 103 -11.73 -5.49 -17.42
CA GLN A 103 -11.98 -6.70 -16.65
C GLN A 103 -10.63 -7.21 -16.13
N ILE A 104 -10.57 -7.46 -14.84
CA ILE A 104 -9.35 -7.92 -14.16
C ILE A 104 -9.68 -9.09 -13.25
N TYR A 105 -8.73 -9.98 -13.04
CA TYR A 105 -8.81 -10.93 -11.95
C TYR A 105 -8.37 -10.27 -10.64
N GLN A 106 -9.21 -10.40 -9.61
CA GLN A 106 -8.78 -10.14 -8.25
C GLN A 106 -7.88 -11.29 -7.79
N VAL A 107 -6.62 -11.02 -7.48
CA VAL A 107 -5.66 -12.05 -7.04
C VAL A 107 -5.34 -11.82 -5.56
N TYR A 108 -5.32 -12.89 -4.78
CA TYR A 108 -5.09 -12.86 -3.34
C TYR A 108 -3.78 -13.53 -2.98
N ASP A 109 -3.06 -13.00 -2.01
CA ASP A 109 -1.93 -13.64 -1.34
C ASP A 109 -2.40 -14.17 0.01
N SER A 110 -2.47 -15.50 0.13
CA SER A 110 -2.93 -16.17 1.35
C SER A 110 -1.93 -16.11 2.51
N TYR A 111 -0.65 -15.87 2.23
CA TYR A 111 0.39 -15.83 3.28
C TYR A 111 0.32 -14.50 4.05
N TYR A 112 0.15 -13.39 3.34
CA TYR A 112 0.05 -12.05 3.92
C TYR A 112 -1.37 -11.49 3.91
N THR A 113 -2.37 -12.32 3.62
CA THR A 113 -3.80 -11.94 3.54
C THR A 113 -4.00 -10.60 2.81
N GLY A 114 -3.36 -10.48 1.65
CA GLY A 114 -3.37 -9.31 0.79
C GLY A 114 -4.12 -9.61 -0.51
N TYR A 115 -4.50 -8.57 -1.25
CA TYR A 115 -5.09 -8.73 -2.56
C TYR A 115 -4.65 -7.65 -3.54
N SER A 116 -4.80 -7.93 -4.83
CA SER A 116 -4.55 -6.98 -5.90
C SER A 116 -5.67 -6.98 -6.92
N ASN A 117 -6.12 -5.76 -7.25
CA ASN A 117 -7.19 -5.49 -8.20
C ASN A 117 -6.70 -4.56 -9.33
N HIS A 118 -5.44 -4.70 -9.77
CA HIS A 118 -4.88 -3.76 -10.75
C HIS A 118 -3.91 -4.36 -11.77
N HIS A 119 -3.46 -5.61 -11.56
CA HIS A 119 -2.28 -6.13 -12.26
C HIS A 119 -2.53 -7.28 -13.23
N PHE A 120 -3.72 -7.89 -13.20
CA PHE A 120 -4.00 -9.12 -13.94
C PHE A 120 -5.25 -8.97 -14.81
N ASP A 121 -5.06 -8.42 -16.01
CA ASP A 121 -6.14 -8.26 -17.01
C ASP A 121 -6.65 -9.63 -17.49
N VAL A 122 -7.96 -9.78 -17.65
CA VAL A 122 -8.57 -11.04 -18.13
C VAL A 122 -8.25 -11.34 -19.59
N SER A 123 -7.85 -10.34 -20.38
CA SER A 123 -7.44 -10.54 -21.77
C SER A 123 -6.10 -11.29 -21.89
N ASP A 124 -5.23 -11.16 -20.88
CA ASP A 124 -3.90 -11.77 -20.84
C ASP A 124 -3.80 -12.98 -19.90
N ASN A 125 -4.75 -13.12 -18.97
CA ASN A 125 -4.72 -14.12 -17.91
C ASN A 125 -6.01 -14.96 -17.92
N SER A 126 -6.03 -16.04 -17.14
CA SER A 126 -7.22 -16.85 -16.91
C SER A 126 -7.41 -17.12 -15.43
N GLN A 127 -8.59 -17.63 -15.06
CA GLN A 127 -8.90 -17.99 -13.68
C GLN A 127 -8.02 -19.11 -13.11
N THR A 128 -7.29 -19.83 -13.96
CA THR A 128 -6.38 -20.92 -13.56
C THR A 128 -4.92 -20.61 -13.84
N ASN A 129 -4.60 -19.52 -14.56
CA ASN A 129 -3.24 -19.21 -14.96
C ASN A 129 -3.00 -17.69 -15.08
N LEU A 130 -1.97 -17.19 -14.39
CA LEU A 130 -1.52 -15.81 -14.48
C LEU A 130 -0.33 -15.71 -15.46
N THR A 131 -0.60 -15.68 -16.76
CA THR A 131 0.43 -15.59 -17.82
C THR A 131 1.37 -14.40 -17.62
N THR A 132 0.86 -13.27 -17.13
CA THR A 132 1.65 -12.04 -16.93
C THR A 132 2.42 -11.99 -15.61
N TYR A 133 2.32 -13.05 -14.79
CA TYR A 133 2.84 -13.07 -13.43
C TYR A 133 4.35 -12.85 -13.33
N THR A 134 5.14 -13.45 -14.23
CA THR A 134 6.60 -13.29 -14.22
C THR A 134 7.02 -11.83 -14.38
N SER A 135 6.36 -11.10 -15.28
CA SER A 135 6.59 -9.67 -15.52
C SER A 135 6.18 -8.84 -14.30
N PHE A 136 5.00 -9.13 -13.74
CA PHE A 136 4.54 -8.53 -12.49
C PHE A 136 5.54 -8.72 -11.35
N LYS A 137 6.00 -9.96 -11.13
CA LYS A 137 6.91 -10.31 -10.03
C LYS A 137 8.27 -9.63 -10.17
N THR A 138 8.76 -9.50 -11.40
CA THR A 138 10.01 -8.78 -11.70
C THR A 138 9.88 -7.29 -11.36
N ARG A 139 8.78 -6.66 -11.76
CA ARG A 139 8.49 -5.26 -11.41
C ARG A 139 8.38 -5.07 -9.89
N GLN A 140 7.67 -5.96 -9.19
CA GLN A 140 7.56 -5.90 -7.74
C GLN A 140 8.92 -6.02 -7.05
N LYS A 141 9.81 -6.91 -7.53
CA LYS A 141 11.16 -7.03 -7.00
C LYS A 141 11.95 -5.73 -7.14
N LEU A 142 11.89 -5.08 -8.30
CA LEU A 142 12.54 -3.78 -8.51
C LEU A 142 12.03 -2.71 -7.55
N LEU A 143 10.70 -2.62 -7.37
CA LEU A 143 10.08 -1.68 -6.44
C LEU A 143 10.52 -1.93 -5.00
N ILE A 144 10.59 -3.19 -4.58
CA ILE A 144 11.10 -3.59 -3.25
C ILE A 144 12.56 -3.17 -3.09
N ASP A 145 13.41 -3.43 -4.07
CA ASP A 145 14.84 -3.09 -3.99
C ASP A 145 15.05 -1.57 -3.91
N VAL A 146 14.29 -0.78 -4.68
CA VAL A 146 14.31 0.69 -4.60
C VAL A 146 13.80 1.18 -3.26
N PHE A 147 12.68 0.64 -2.78
CA PHE A 147 12.08 0.97 -1.50
C PHE A 147 13.04 0.71 -0.33
N LEU A 148 13.66 -0.47 -0.28
CA LEU A 148 14.61 -0.83 0.78
C LEU A 148 15.85 0.09 0.78
N LYS A 149 16.37 0.46 -0.40
CA LYS A 149 17.46 1.43 -0.51
C LYS A 149 17.07 2.80 0.02
N GLN A 150 15.84 3.25 -0.28
CA GLN A 150 15.34 4.52 0.26
C GLN A 150 15.18 4.45 1.78
N CYS A 151 14.66 3.34 2.32
CA CYS A 151 14.54 3.16 3.78
C CYS A 151 15.89 3.25 4.52
N GLN A 152 17.01 2.91 3.87
CA GLN A 152 18.33 3.01 4.49
C GLN A 152 18.84 4.45 4.66
N VAL A 153 18.34 5.40 3.86
CA VAL A 153 18.76 6.81 3.92
C VAL A 153 17.76 7.71 4.65
N MET A 154 16.58 7.19 4.96
CA MET A 154 15.55 7.90 5.71
C MET A 154 15.70 7.67 7.21
N ASN A 155 15.71 8.74 8.01
CA ASN A 155 15.82 8.66 9.46
C ASN A 155 14.45 8.63 10.14
N ASN A 156 13.49 9.38 9.59
CA ASN A 156 12.15 9.57 10.12
C ASN A 156 11.10 9.36 9.02
N THR A 157 10.52 8.17 8.94
CA THR A 157 9.56 7.81 7.89
C THR A 157 8.16 7.68 8.44
N CYS A 158 7.22 8.38 7.81
CA CYS A 158 5.80 8.28 8.09
C CYS A 158 5.15 7.29 7.13
N PHE A 159 4.34 6.38 7.64
CA PHE A 159 3.57 5.45 6.82
C PHE A 159 2.09 5.78 6.96
N VAL A 160 1.38 5.86 5.83
CA VAL A 160 -0.02 6.22 5.75
C VAL A 160 -0.79 5.07 5.11
N LEU A 161 -1.78 4.58 5.85
CA LEU A 161 -2.72 3.58 5.38
C LEU A 161 -4.14 4.13 5.54
N LYS A 162 -5.00 3.89 4.55
CA LYS A 162 -6.44 4.00 4.76
C LYS A 162 -6.91 2.68 5.37
N ALA A 163 -7.28 2.69 6.64
CA ALA A 163 -7.90 1.53 7.27
C ALA A 163 -9.28 1.28 6.65
N MET A 164 -9.56 0.04 6.24
CA MET A 164 -10.88 -0.38 5.76
C MET A 164 -11.87 -0.61 6.92
N SER A 165 -11.42 -0.51 8.17
CA SER A 165 -12.25 -0.62 9.38
C SER A 165 -12.34 0.71 10.13
N THR A 166 -13.45 0.93 10.82
CA THR A 166 -13.84 2.20 11.46
C THR A 166 -13.03 2.59 12.70
N LYS A 167 -12.00 1.82 13.09
CA LYS A 167 -11.14 2.17 14.21
C LYS A 167 -9.91 2.93 13.73
N THR A 168 -9.89 4.24 14.02
CA THR A 168 -8.69 5.07 13.93
C THR A 168 -7.74 4.67 15.06
N GLU A 169 -6.69 3.91 14.75
CA GLU A 169 -5.57 3.71 15.67
C GLU A 169 -4.29 4.24 15.03
N THR A 170 -3.65 5.20 15.69
CA THR A 170 -2.29 5.65 15.36
C THR A 170 -1.33 4.73 16.12
N GLN A 171 -0.48 4.00 15.40
CA GLN A 171 0.54 3.16 16.01
C GLN A 171 1.93 3.67 15.68
N VAL A 172 2.73 3.89 16.72
CA VAL A 172 4.15 4.25 16.59
C VAL A 172 4.95 2.98 16.74
N LEU A 173 5.70 2.61 15.71
CA LEU A 173 6.67 1.54 15.77
C LEU A 173 8.07 2.12 15.83
N TRP A 174 8.93 1.45 16.57
CA TRP A 174 10.35 1.73 16.54
C TRP A 174 11.02 0.67 15.68
N CYS A 175 11.63 1.08 14.58
CA CYS A 175 12.41 0.17 13.75
C CYS A 175 13.90 0.33 14.14
N PRO A 176 14.51 -0.67 14.80
CA PRO A 176 15.93 -0.62 15.12
C PRO A 176 16.73 -0.40 13.83
N SER A 177 17.83 0.35 13.93
CA SER A 177 18.70 0.79 12.84
C SER A 177 19.49 -0.34 12.13
N GLN A 178 18.90 -1.52 11.96
CA GLN A 178 19.52 -2.69 11.32
C GLN A 178 18.66 -3.24 10.18
N LEU A 179 18.13 -2.34 9.33
CA LEU A 179 17.57 -2.66 8.01
C LEU A 179 18.71 -2.84 6.98
#